data_AF-A0A5L1LBV3-F1
#
_entry.id   AF-A0A5L1LBV3-F1
#
_cell.length_a   1.000
_cell.length_b   1.000
_cell.length_c   1.000
_cell.angle_alpha   90.00
_cell.angle_beta   90.00
_cell.angle_gamma   90.00
#
_symmetry.space_group_name_H-M   'P 1'
#
loop_
_entity.id
_entity.type
_entity.pdbx_description
1 polymer ?
#
loop_
_entity_poly.entity_id
_entity_poly.type
_entity_poly.pdbx_seq_one_letter_code
_entity_poly.pdbx_strand_id
1 'polypeptide(L)' 'MTERVFRKTTNFGDSEIHTNSRTKMIANPAFRQKIPLIETGCEKMADYIEELKLKGYEEVTR' A
#
# COMPACT_ATOMS: atom_id res chain seq x y z
N MET A 1 15.18 4.32 -1.34
CA MET A 1 13.94 3.61 -1.73
C MET A 1 12.93 3.79 -0.61
N THR A 2 12.20 4.89 -0.64
CA THR A 2 11.39 5.33 0.52
C THR A 2 9.90 5.17 0.26
N GLU A 3 9.51 5.18 -1.01
CA GLU A 3 8.16 4.92 -1.48
C GLU A 3 8.15 3.60 -2.24
N ARG A 4 7.15 2.77 -1.97
CA ARG A 4 6.90 1.50 -2.67
C ARG A 4 5.47 1.52 -3.18
N VAL A 5 5.28 1.02 -4.39
CA VAL A 5 3.95 0.95 -5.01
C VAL A 5 3.56 -0.51 -5.11
N PHE A 6 2.30 -0.79 -4.77
CA PHE A 6 1.69 -2.10 -4.81
C PHE A 6 0.50 -2.05 -5.76
N ARG A 7 0.41 -3.00 -6.69
CA ARG A 7 -0.68 -3.07 -7.67
C ARG A 7 -1.44 -4.37 -7.60
N LYS A 8 -2.74 -4.30 -7.85
CA LYS A 8 -3.62 -5.46 -8.03
C LYS A 8 -4.69 -5.13 -9.04
N THR A 9 -4.87 -5.98 -10.04
CA THR A 9 -6.04 -5.90 -10.92
C THR A 9 -7.24 -6.51 -10.20
N THR A 10 -8.28 -5.70 -10.00
CA THR A 10 -9.53 -6.12 -9.35
C THR A 10 -10.67 -6.14 -10.39
N ASN A 11 -11.83 -6.69 -10.02
CA ASN A 11 -13.02 -6.67 -10.87
C ASN A 11 -13.50 -5.24 -11.21
N PHE A 12 -13.04 -4.23 -10.47
CA PHE A 12 -13.38 -2.81 -10.67
C PHE A 12 -12.27 -2.04 -11.42
N GLY A 13 -11.21 -2.72 -11.85
CA GLY A 13 -10.04 -2.12 -12.51
C GLY A 13 -8.76 -2.22 -11.67
N ASP A 14 -7.72 -1.54 -12.14
CA ASP A 14 -6.41 -1.54 -11.48
C ASP A 14 -6.46 -0.74 -10.17
N SER A 15 -6.04 -1.40 -9.09
CA SER A 15 -5.89 -0.81 -7.77
C SER A 15 -4.40 -0.60 -7.48
N GLU A 16 -4.05 0.62 -7.06
CA GLU A 16 -2.71 0.97 -6.62
C GLU A 16 -2.70 1.39 -5.15
N ILE A 17 -1.69 0.94 -4.42
CA ILE A 17 -1.44 1.35 -3.03
C ILE A 17 0.02 1.80 -2.94
N HIS A 18 0.20 3.06 -2.55
CA HIS A 18 1.51 3.66 -2.33
C HIS A 18 1.80 3.62 -0.85
N THR A 19 2.99 3.16 -0.48
CA THR A 19 3.43 3.08 0.91
C THR A 19 4.73 3.86 1.05
N ASN A 20 4.82 4.70 2.08
CA ASN A 20 6.03 5.44 2.39
C ASN A 20 6.55 5.01 3.77
N SER A 21 7.68 4.30 3.78
CA SER A 21 8.22 3.71 5.01
C SER A 21 8.82 4.76 5.96
N ARG A 22 9.24 5.92 5.44
CA ARG A 22 9.79 7.02 6.26
C ARG A 22 8.70 7.80 6.96
N THR A 23 7.61 8.13 6.25
CA THR A 23 6.50 8.89 6.84
C THR A 23 5.43 7.99 7.46
N LYS A 24 5.54 6.65 7.29
CA LYS A 24 4.53 5.67 7.68
C LYS A 24 3.14 6.01 7.12
N MET A 25 3.10 6.49 5.88
CA MET A 25 1.86 6.86 5.20
C MET A 25 1.51 5.84 4.13
N ILE A 26 0.22 5.61 3.96
CA ILE A 26 -0.36 4.79 2.91
C ILE A 26 -1.27 5.71 2.10
N ALA A 27 -1.14 5.66 0.78
CA ALA A 27 -1.99 6.40 -0.13
C ALA A 27 -2.63 5.45 -1.14
N ASN A 28 -3.92 5.66 -1.39
CA ASN A 28 -4.66 4.98 -2.44
C ASN A 28 -5.10 6.02 -3.47
N PRO A 29 -4.42 6.12 -4.63
CA PRO A 29 -4.73 7.11 -5.66
C PRO A 29 -6.15 6.99 -6.20
N ALA A 30 -6.69 5.77 -6.30
CA ALA A 30 -8.04 5.52 -6.82
C ALA A 30 -9.12 6.22 -5.98
N PHE A 31 -8.91 6.31 -4.67
CA PHE A 31 -9.83 6.99 -3.74
C PHE A 31 -9.34 8.37 -3.31
N ARG A 32 -8.22 8.86 -3.85
CA ARG A 32 -7.52 10.08 -3.40
C ARG A 32 -7.34 10.15 -1.88
N GLN A 33 -7.23 8.99 -1.24
CA GLN A 33 -7.17 8.87 0.20
C GLN A 33 -5.72 8.68 0.65
N LYS A 34 -5.36 9.30 1.78
CA LYS A 34 -4.11 9.05 2.49
C LYS A 34 -4.45 8.75 3.94
N ILE A 35 -3.93 7.65 4.46
CA ILE A 35 -4.07 7.26 5.85
C ILE A 35 -2.69 6.94 6.44
N PRO A 36 -2.41 7.31 7.69
CA PRO A 36 -1.26 6.79 8.42
C PRO A 36 -1.38 5.27 8.63
N LEU A 37 -0.22 4.61 8.65
CA LEU A 37 -0.08 3.16 8.86
C LEU A 37 -0.81 2.68 10.13
N ILE A 38 -0.79 3.47 11.20
CA ILE A 38 -1.42 3.10 12.47
C ILE A 38 -2.94 2.89 12.35
N GLU A 39 -3.62 3.57 11.42
CA GLU A 39 -5.05 3.38 11.18
C GLU A 39 -5.37 2.04 10.50
N THR A 40 -4.37 1.35 9.95
CA THR A 40 -4.53 -0.01 9.42
C THR A 40 -4.42 -1.09 10.47
N GLY A 41 -4.01 -0.74 11.70
CA GLY A 41 -3.71 -1.69 12.77
C GLY A 41 -2.29 -2.28 12.71
N CYS A 42 -1.51 -1.98 11.67
CA CYS A 42 -0.11 -2.37 11.58
C CYS A 42 0.82 -1.39 12.32
N GLU A 43 1.78 -1.91 13.10
CA GLU A 43 2.82 -1.08 13.74
C GLU A 43 4.03 -0.85 12.82
N LYS A 44 4.38 -1.86 12.03
CA LYS A 44 5.51 -1.83 11.09
C LYS A 44 5.01 -1.88 9.66
N MET A 45 5.71 -1.17 8.78
CA MET A 45 5.39 -1.16 7.35
C MET A 45 5.58 -2.56 6.73
N ALA A 46 6.50 -3.36 7.26
CA ALA A 46 6.72 -4.74 6.81
C ALA A 46 5.44 -5.59 6.95
N ASP A 47 4.76 -5.50 8.11
CA ASP A 47 3.52 -6.25 8.37
C ASP A 47 2.43 -5.87 7.36
N TYR A 48 2.29 -4.57 7.08
CA TYR A 48 1.34 -4.08 6.09
C TYR A 48 1.69 -4.53 4.67
N ILE A 49 2.98 -4.58 4.32
CA ILE A 49 3.43 -5.10 3.02
C ILE A 49 3.11 -6.59 2.89
N GLU A 50 3.27 -7.38 3.95
CA GLU A 50 2.87 -8.79 3.95
C GLU A 50 1.36 -8.95 3.79
N GLU A 51 0.56 -8.13 4.47
CA GLU A 51 -0.89 -8.09 4.27
C GLU A 51 -1.28 -7.78 2.82
N LEU A 52 -0.60 -6.82 2.18
CA LEU A 52 -0.83 -6.47 0.78
C LEU A 52 -0.56 -7.67 -0.13
N LYS A 53 0.56 -8.37 0.08
CA LYS A 53 0.91 -9.59 -0.67
C LYS A 53 -0.13 -10.71 -0.45
N LEU A 54 -0.58 -10.91 0.78
CA LEU A 54 -1.66 -11.88 1.09
C LEU A 54 -2.98 -11.51 0.40
N LYS A 55 -3.26 -10.22 0.25
CA LYS A 55 -4.42 -9.71 -0.51
C LYS A 55 -4.20 -9.77 -2.03
N GLY A 56 -3.06 -10.26 -2.50
CA GLY A 56 -2.74 -10.43 -3.92
C GLY A 56 -2.25 -9.16 -4.61
N TYR A 57 -1.71 -8.20 -3.85
CA TYR A 57 -1.00 -7.06 -4.42
C TYR A 57 0.46 -7.41 -4.69
N GLU A 58 0.96 -6.97 -5.84
CA GLU A 58 2.35 -7.15 -6.26
C GLU A 58 3.13 -5.84 -6.10
N GLU A 59 4.35 -5.93 -5.57
CA GLU A 59 5.24 -4.76 -5.45
C GLU A 59 5.77 -4.40 -6.84
N VAL A 60 5.49 -3.18 -7.29
CA VAL A 60 5.98 -2.63 -8.55
C VAL A 60 7.12 -1.70 -8.21
N THR A 61 8.33 -2.09 -8.61
CA THR A 61 9.50 -1.23 -8.48
C THR A 61 9.43 -0.15 -9.57
N ARG A 62 9.31 1.11 -9.17
CA ARG A 62 9.45 2.27 -10.05
C ARG A 62 10.76 2.99 -9.77
#